data_AF-A0A099T6M3-F1
#
_entry.id   AF-A0A099T6M3-F1
#
_cell.length_a   1.000
_cell.length_b   1.000
_cell.length_c   1.000
_cell.angle_alpha   90.00
_cell.angle_beta   90.00
_cell.angle_gamma   90.00
#
_symmetry.space_group_name_H-M   'P 1'
#
loop_
_entity.id
_entity.type
_entity.pdbx_description
1 polymer ?
#
loop_
_entity_poly.entity_id
_entity_poly.type
_entity_poly.pdbx_seq_one_letter_code
_entity_poly.pdbx_strand_id
1 'polypeptide(L)'
;MPFNADWSLLIGVICDVLKTKPRMLICSSPSHYSGPAISEKEFRQVLASIMSEALICFDEAYVEVVESSNRFSDLVILKDSGKPFIVLRTFSKAYGLAGVRVGFGIMTEPALITSLMKTRTPIGVSAMAA
;
A
#
# COMPACT_ATOMS: atom_id res chain seq x y z
N MET A 1 13.08 -0.38 -8.89
CA MET A 1 13.20 0.93 -8.23
C MET A 1 14.58 0.97 -7.62
N PRO A 2 15.41 1.99 -7.88
CA PRO A 2 16.68 2.10 -7.18
C PRO A 2 16.41 2.31 -5.67
N PHE A 3 17.30 1.78 -4.83
CA PHE A 3 17.26 1.94 -3.37
C PHE A 3 18.50 2.71 -2.92
N ASN A 4 18.47 3.26 -1.71
CA ASN A 4 19.68 3.71 -1.04
C ASN A 4 20.62 2.52 -0.77
N ALA A 5 21.87 2.80 -0.39
CA ALA A 5 22.85 1.76 -0.05
C ALA A 5 22.42 0.88 1.15
N ASP A 6 21.57 1.43 2.03
CA ASP A 6 20.95 0.74 3.17
C ASP A 6 19.60 0.07 2.82
N TRP A 7 19.28 -0.03 1.52
CA TRP A 7 18.04 -0.56 0.98
C TRP A 7 16.77 0.24 1.26
N SER A 8 16.86 1.40 1.94
CA SER A 8 15.70 2.28 2.11
C SER A 8 15.22 2.88 0.79
N LEU A 9 13.95 3.30 0.76
CA LEU A 9 13.34 3.93 -0.41
C LEU A 9 14.01 5.28 -0.71
N LEU A 10 14.21 5.57 -1.99
CA LEU A 10 14.71 6.88 -2.45
C LEU A 10 13.60 7.93 -2.41
N ILE A 11 13.22 8.38 -1.21
CA ILE A 11 12.09 9.30 -0.99
C ILE A 11 12.19 10.57 -1.84
N GLY A 12 13.37 11.19 -1.94
CA GLY A 12 13.57 12.38 -2.77
C GLY A 12 13.24 12.12 -4.26
N VAL A 13 13.72 11.00 -4.80
CA VAL A 13 13.45 10.59 -6.19
C VAL A 13 11.96 10.29 -6.38
N ILE A 14 11.32 9.63 -5.42
CA ILE A 14 9.87 9.39 -5.44
C ILE A 14 9.11 10.72 -5.52
N CYS A 15 9.42 11.65 -4.62
CA CYS A 15 8.80 12.97 -4.59
C CYS A 15 8.98 13.73 -5.91
N ASP A 16 10.15 13.63 -6.54
CA ASP A 16 10.41 14.26 -7.83
C ASP A 16 9.61 13.62 -8.97
N VAL A 17 9.52 12.29 -9.02
CA VAL A 17 8.69 11.58 -10.01
C VAL A 17 7.20 11.91 -9.83
N LEU A 18 6.73 12.07 -8.59
CA LEU A 18 5.33 12.44 -8.33
C LEU A 18 4.95 13.81 -8.93
N LYS A 19 5.92 14.70 -9.19
CA LYS A 19 5.68 15.97 -9.89
C LYS A 19 5.24 15.79 -11.34
N THR A 20 5.49 14.64 -11.95
CA THR A 20 4.99 14.31 -13.30
C THR A 20 3.49 13.98 -13.32
N LYS A 21 2.80 14.08 -12.16
CA LYS A 21 1.36 13.83 -12.00
C LYS A 21 0.93 12.43 -12.47
N PRO A 22 1.55 11.35 -11.94
CA PRO A 22 1.12 10.00 -12.29
C PRO A 22 -0.34 9.78 -11.90
N ARG A 23 -1.02 8.86 -12.60
CA ARG A 23 -2.39 8.47 -12.24
C ARG A 23 -2.46 7.58 -11.01
N MET A 24 -1.36 6.89 -10.67
CA MET A 24 -1.30 5.96 -9.56
C MET A 24 0.12 5.88 -9.00
N LEU A 25 0.23 5.83 -7.67
CA LEU A 25 1.44 5.46 -6.95
C LEU A 25 1.23 4.05 -6.40
N ILE A 26 2.12 3.10 -6.75
CA ILE A 26 2.16 1.79 -6.09
C ILE A 26 3.40 1.77 -5.20
N CYS A 27 3.20 1.54 -3.90
CA CYS A 27 4.29 1.46 -2.93
C CYS A 27 4.05 0.28 -2.00
N SER A 28 5.06 -0.57 -1.83
CA SER A 28 5.04 -1.67 -0.85
C SER A 28 5.91 -1.31 0.33
N SER A 29 5.39 -1.40 1.54
CA SER A 29 6.15 -1.16 2.76
C SER A 29 5.62 -1.99 3.93
N PRO A 30 6.42 -2.94 4.46
CA PRO A 30 7.73 -3.37 3.99
C PRO A 30 7.68 -4.01 2.60
N SER A 31 8.70 -3.77 1.77
CA SER A 31 8.86 -4.47 0.49
C SER A 31 9.62 -5.79 0.69
N HIS A 32 9.29 -6.82 -0.10
CA HIS A 32 10.02 -8.09 -0.11
C HIS A 32 11.44 -8.00 -0.64
N TYR A 33 11.80 -6.89 -1.30
CA TYR A 33 13.17 -6.64 -1.78
C TYR A 33 13.98 -5.75 -0.83
N SER A 34 13.40 -4.64 -0.35
CA SER A 34 14.18 -3.68 0.45
C SER A 34 14.39 -4.15 1.87
N GLY A 35 13.37 -4.69 2.54
CA GLY A 35 13.43 -5.01 3.96
C GLY A 35 12.88 -3.89 4.86
N PRO A 36 13.48 -2.67 4.91
CA PRO A 36 12.97 -1.59 5.74
C PRO A 36 11.56 -1.13 5.36
N ALA A 37 10.75 -0.86 6.40
CA ALA A 37 9.51 -0.13 6.27
C ALA A 37 9.79 1.36 6.05
N ILE A 38 8.93 2.03 5.28
CA ILE A 38 8.87 3.49 5.23
C ILE A 38 8.56 4.02 6.63
N SER A 39 9.23 5.09 7.05
CA SER A 39 8.88 5.77 8.30
C SER A 39 7.65 6.66 8.13
N GLU A 40 6.97 7.00 9.24
CA GLU A 40 5.84 7.92 9.22
C GLU A 40 6.20 9.27 8.55
N LYS A 41 7.39 9.81 8.87
CA LYS A 41 7.87 11.08 8.34
C LYS A 41 8.01 11.03 6.82
N GLU A 42 8.63 9.97 6.30
CA GLU A 42 8.81 9.77 4.87
C GLU A 42 7.48 9.53 4.16
N PHE A 43 6.58 8.76 4.77
CA PHE A 43 5.25 8.53 4.22
C PHE A 43 4.47 9.84 4.07
N ARG A 44 4.45 10.69 5.10
CA ARG A 44 3.84 12.03 5.04
C ARG A 44 4.49 12.91 3.97
N GLN A 45 5.82 12.84 3.83
CA GLN A 45 6.55 13.58 2.79
C GLN A 45 6.16 13.14 1.37
N VAL A 46 6.04 11.83 1.14
CA VAL A 46 5.58 11.27 -0.14
C VAL A 46 4.16 11.75 -0.44
N LEU A 47 3.24 11.63 0.52
CA LEU A 47 1.84 12.05 0.34
C LEU A 47 1.71 13.56 0.05
N ALA A 48 2.48 14.39 0.74
CA ALA A 48 2.51 15.83 0.51
C ALA A 48 3.03 16.21 -0.90
N SER A 49 3.82 15.34 -1.53
CA SER A 49 4.39 15.57 -2.86
C SER A 49 3.43 15.18 -3.99
N ILE A 50 2.33 14.49 -3.68
CA ILE A 50 1.33 14.10 -4.68
C ILE A 50 0.47 15.33 -5.01
N MET A 51 0.76 15.94 -6.17
CA MET A 51 0.09 17.16 -6.66
C MET A 51 -1.22 16.90 -7.41
N SER A 52 -1.57 15.63 -7.68
CA SER A 52 -2.74 15.21 -8.43
C SER A 52 -3.69 14.34 -7.59
N GLU A 53 -4.85 14.00 -8.17
CA GLU A 53 -5.76 12.94 -7.71
C GLU A 53 -5.18 11.53 -7.99
N ALA A 54 -3.89 11.34 -7.77
CA ALA A 54 -3.26 10.03 -7.99
C ALA A 54 -3.83 9.01 -7.01
N LEU A 55 -4.23 7.85 -7.52
CA LEU A 55 -4.62 6.73 -6.66
C LEU A 55 -3.39 6.20 -5.93
N ILE A 56 -3.45 6.11 -4.61
CA ILE A 56 -2.39 5.51 -3.79
C ILE A 56 -2.72 4.03 -3.57
N CYS A 57 -1.90 3.13 -4.09
CA CYS A 57 -1.96 1.71 -3.82
C CYS A 57 -0.81 1.35 -2.86
N PHE A 58 -1.14 1.13 -1.59
CA PHE A 58 -0.19 0.84 -0.53
C PHE A 58 -0.24 -0.64 -0.17
N ASP A 59 0.83 -1.39 -0.46
CA ASP A 59 0.92 -2.82 -0.20
C ASP A 59 1.57 -3.08 1.16
N GLU A 60 0.75 -3.60 2.07
CA GLU A 60 1.06 -3.92 3.46
C GLU A 60 1.18 -5.44 3.67
N ALA A 61 1.56 -6.22 2.66
CA ALA A 61 1.66 -7.68 2.78
C ALA A 61 2.57 -8.17 3.94
N TYR A 62 3.46 -7.33 4.46
CA TYR A 62 4.38 -7.63 5.55
C TYR A 62 4.21 -6.72 6.78
N VAL A 63 3.09 -5.99 6.89
CA VAL A 63 2.90 -5.03 8.01
C VAL A 63 2.93 -5.72 9.38
N GLU A 64 2.47 -6.97 9.45
CA GLU A 64 2.40 -7.73 10.70
C GLU A 64 3.77 -8.13 11.26
N VAL A 65 4.85 -8.06 10.46
CA VAL A 65 6.22 -8.37 10.91
C VAL A 65 7.05 -7.13 11.24
N VAL A 66 6.52 -5.92 11.04
CA VAL A 66 7.19 -4.67 11.44
C VAL A 66 7.24 -4.58 12.96
N GLU A 67 8.38 -4.20 13.55
CA GLU A 67 8.47 -3.95 14.99
C GLU A 67 7.49 -2.86 15.44
N SER A 68 6.85 -3.04 16.58
CA SER A 68 5.81 -2.12 17.09
C SER A 68 6.30 -0.67 17.23
N SER A 69 7.59 -0.47 17.55
CA SER A 69 8.25 0.84 17.64
C SER A 69 8.32 1.59 16.30
N ASN A 70 8.27 0.86 15.18
CA ASN A 70 8.38 1.39 13.82
C ASN A 70 7.02 1.45 13.10
N ARG A 71 5.94 0.99 13.74
CA ARG A 71 4.58 1.07 13.18
C ARG A 71 3.98 2.44 13.40
N PHE A 72 3.20 2.89 12.42
CA PHE A 72 2.38 4.09 12.52
C PHE A 72 1.01 3.83 11.89
N SER A 73 0.05 4.70 12.18
CA SER A 73 -1.33 4.58 11.68
C SER A 73 -1.45 5.09 10.25
N ASP A 74 -0.93 4.33 9.28
CA ASP A 74 -0.95 4.63 7.85
C ASP A 74 -2.37 4.98 7.33
N LEU A 75 -3.38 4.21 7.72
CA LEU A 75 -4.79 4.43 7.34
C LEU A 75 -5.33 5.78 7.82
N VAL A 76 -4.93 6.23 9.01
CA VAL A 76 -5.33 7.54 9.53
C VAL A 76 -4.69 8.64 8.69
N ILE A 77 -3.39 8.51 8.41
CA ILE A 77 -2.66 9.49 7.60
C ILE A 77 -3.21 9.55 6.16
N LEU A 78 -3.51 8.39 5.58
CA LEU A 78 -4.13 8.28 4.26
C LEU A 78 -5.51 8.93 4.23
N LYS A 79 -6.35 8.67 5.24
CA LYS A 79 -7.66 9.31 5.39
C LYS A 79 -7.53 10.83 5.51
N ASP A 80 -6.63 11.30 6.37
CA ASP A 80 -6.41 12.74 6.61
C ASP A 80 -5.82 13.45 5.39
N SER A 81 -5.13 12.72 4.51
CA SER A 81 -4.60 13.28 3.26
C SER A 81 -5.69 13.69 2.25
N GLY A 82 -6.90 13.16 2.40
CA GLY A 82 -8.02 13.39 1.47
C GLY A 82 -7.81 12.79 0.07
N LYS A 83 -6.79 11.96 -0.12
CA LYS A 83 -6.45 11.36 -1.43
C LYS A 83 -7.10 9.99 -1.59
N PRO A 84 -7.45 9.58 -2.83
CA PRO A 84 -7.95 8.24 -3.08
C PRO A 84 -6.85 7.20 -2.80
N PHE A 85 -7.17 6.17 -2.01
CA PHE A 85 -6.24 5.10 -1.67
C PHE A 85 -6.87 3.70 -1.67
N ILE A 86 -6.00 2.71 -1.81
CA ILE A 86 -6.22 1.28 -1.57
C ILE A 86 -5.05 0.79 -0.73
N VAL A 87 -5.32 0.24 0.44
CA VAL A 87 -4.34 -0.51 1.24
C VAL A 87 -4.57 -2.00 1.03
N LEU A 88 -3.55 -2.73 0.60
CA LEU A 88 -3.61 -4.17 0.32
C LEU A 88 -3.00 -4.97 1.46
N ARG A 89 -3.70 -6.02 1.88
CA ARG A 89 -3.21 -6.99 2.88
C ARG A 89 -3.49 -8.42 2.45
N THR A 90 -2.78 -9.37 3.06
CA THR A 90 -2.90 -10.78 2.70
C THR A 90 -2.81 -11.71 3.89
N PHE A 91 -3.55 -12.83 3.81
CA PHE A 91 -3.40 -13.95 4.73
C PHE A 91 -2.21 -14.87 4.36
N SER A 92 -1.47 -14.55 3.30
CA SER A 92 -0.40 -15.44 2.80
C SER A 92 0.89 -15.38 3.63
N LYS A 93 1.10 -14.33 4.43
CA LYS A 93 2.39 -14.06 5.10
C LYS A 93 2.33 -14.43 6.58
N ALA A 94 2.14 -13.45 7.47
CA ALA A 94 2.15 -13.68 8.92
C ALA A 94 1.13 -14.73 9.39
N TYR A 95 0.03 -14.90 8.65
CA TYR A 95 -1.01 -15.88 8.95
C TYR A 95 -0.70 -17.30 8.45
N GLY A 96 0.32 -17.50 7.61
CA GLY A 96 0.70 -18.83 7.11
C GLY A 96 -0.31 -19.48 6.14
N LEU A 97 -1.34 -18.75 5.68
CA LEU A 97 -2.43 -19.27 4.85
C LEU A 97 -2.19 -19.05 3.35
N ALA A 98 -0.92 -19.15 2.90
CA ALA A 98 -0.55 -18.92 1.51
C ALA A 98 -1.33 -19.80 0.53
N GLY A 99 -1.70 -21.03 0.93
CA GLY A 99 -2.47 -21.97 0.11
C GLY A 99 -3.95 -21.61 -0.08
N VAL A 100 -4.53 -20.79 0.81
CA VAL A 100 -5.97 -20.42 0.76
C VAL A 100 -6.23 -19.29 -0.26
N ARG A 101 -5.19 -18.55 -0.66
CA ARG A 101 -5.23 -17.47 -1.66
C ARG A 101 -6.18 -16.31 -1.32
N VAL A 102 -6.24 -15.90 -0.05
CA VAL A 102 -7.07 -14.77 0.40
C VAL A 102 -6.24 -13.51 0.62
N GLY A 103 -6.75 -12.40 0.10
CA GLY A 103 -6.27 -11.04 0.38
C GLY A 103 -7.45 -10.07 0.41
N PHE A 104 -7.22 -8.88 0.96
CA PHE A 104 -8.26 -7.85 1.06
C PHE A 104 -7.67 -6.46 0.83
N GLY A 105 -8.56 -5.54 0.46
CA GLY A 105 -8.24 -4.14 0.24
C GLY A 105 -9.09 -3.23 1.13
N ILE A 106 -8.47 -2.23 1.75
CA ILE A 106 -9.15 -1.14 2.47
C ILE A 106 -9.10 0.10 1.57
N MET A 107 -10.24 0.75 1.34
CA MET A 107 -10.34 1.81 0.33
C MET A 107 -11.08 3.04 0.87
N THR A 108 -10.73 4.21 0.34
CA THR A 108 -11.32 5.50 0.75
C THR A 108 -12.77 5.67 0.33
N GLU A 109 -13.09 5.27 -0.90
CA GLU A 109 -14.32 5.68 -1.60
C GLU A 109 -15.14 4.47 -2.08
N PRO A 110 -16.47 4.43 -1.83
CA PRO A 110 -17.36 3.38 -2.34
C PRO A 110 -17.36 3.24 -3.88
N ALA A 111 -17.13 4.35 -4.60
CA ALA A 111 -17.05 4.36 -6.06
C ALA A 111 -15.83 3.56 -6.58
N LEU A 112 -14.72 3.59 -5.83
CA LEU A 112 -13.52 2.83 -6.15
C LEU A 112 -13.75 1.33 -5.96
N ILE A 113 -14.38 0.95 -4.85
CA ILE A 113 -14.81 -0.45 -4.59
C ILE A 113 -15.72 -0.92 -5.72
N THR A 114 -16.76 -0.15 -6.05
CA THR A 114 -17.71 -0.47 -7.12
C THR A 114 -17.00 -0.69 -8.46
N SER A 115 -16.00 0.13 -8.78
CA SER A 115 -15.24 0.01 -10.03
C SER A 115 -14.39 -1.26 -10.06
N LEU A 116 -13.74 -1.63 -8.96
CA LEU A 116 -12.97 -2.87 -8.85
C LEU A 116 -13.88 -4.12 -8.88
N MET A 117 -15.07 -4.04 -8.29
CA MET A 117 -16.04 -5.13 -8.31
C MET A 117 -16.60 -5.42 -9.71
N LYS A 118 -16.46 -4.50 -10.67
CA LYS A 118 -16.83 -4.74 -12.07
C LYS A 118 -15.78 -5.57 -12.83
N THR A 119 -14.53 -5.58 -12.36
CA THR A 119 -13.42 -6.26 -13.03
C THR A 119 -13.02 -7.57 -12.36
N ARG A 120 -13.55 -7.86 -11.17
CA ARG A 120 -13.27 -9.12 -10.46
C ARG A 120 -13.90 -10.33 -11.16
N THR A 121 -13.35 -11.50 -10.88
CA THR A 121 -14.01 -12.76 -11.21
C THR A 121 -15.28 -12.94 -10.38
N PRO A 122 -16.34 -13.59 -10.91
CA PRO A 122 -17.60 -13.81 -10.18
C PRO A 122 -17.38 -14.51 -8.84
N ILE A 123 -16.47 -15.50 -8.82
CA ILE A 123 -16.03 -16.23 -7.64
C ILE A 123 -14.54 -15.95 -7.46
N GLY A 124 -14.18 -15.26 -6.37
CA GLY A 124 -12.80 -14.86 -6.08
C GLY A 124 -12.15 -15.63 -4.93
N VAL A 125 -12.94 -16.37 -4.15
CA VAL A 125 -12.50 -17.16 -3.00
C VAL A 125 -13.24 -18.48 -3.00
N SER A 126 -12.57 -19.57 -2.60
CA SER A 126 -13.19 -20.89 -2.52
C SER A 126 -14.10 -20.98 -1.28
N ALA A 127 -15.03 -21.93 -1.28
CA ALA A 127 -15.92 -22.15 -0.13
C ALA A 127 -15.16 -22.53 1.15
N MET A 128 -14.01 -23.20 1.03
CA MET A 128 -13.13 -23.53 2.16
C MET A 128 -12.48 -22.29 2.79
N ALA A 129 -12.42 -21.19 2.05
CA ALA A 129 -11.82 -19.92 2.46
C ALA A 129 -12.84 -18.89 2.98
N ALA A 130 -14.14 -19.14 2.79
CA ALA A 130 -15.24 -18.19 2.99
C ALA A 130 -15.89 -18.30 4.37
#